data_AF-A0A318TNA2-F1
#
_entry.id   AF-A0A318TNA2-F1
#
_cell.length_a   1.000
_cell.length_b   1.000
_cell.length_c   1.000
_cell.angle_alpha   90.00
_cell.angle_beta   90.00
_cell.angle_gamma   90.00
#
_symmetry.space_group_name_H-M   'P 1'
#
loop_
_entity.id
_entity.type
_entity.pdbx_description
1 polymer ?
#
loop_
_entity_poly.entity_id
_entity_poly.type
_entity_poly.pdbx_seq_one_letter_code
_entity_poly.pdbx_strand_id
1 'polypeptide(L)'
;MTYKRLTSVFVALVSALFLNISMAEGKIADVPYSDSPEIQEENRKMLEEMEDYLFNDNGIMEQVSDVLLKNGYKTRTALAFYSKENIQLKFILVDKEATEAEQEKVKSIFFELVDKNNLDPNAFTIKVGDENDGPDW
;
A
#
# COMPACT_ATOMS: atom_id res chain seq x y z
N MET A 1 28.48 -11.99 29.50
CA MET A 1 28.73 -11.98 28.04
C MET A 1 28.97 -13.41 27.63
N THR A 2 28.24 -14.04 26.71
CA THR A 2 27.94 -13.53 25.37
C THR A 2 26.69 -14.23 24.83
N TYR A 3 25.58 -13.51 24.66
CA TYR A 3 24.44 -13.97 23.87
C TYR A 3 24.85 -13.94 22.41
N LYS A 4 25.06 -15.10 21.78
CA LYS A 4 25.41 -15.17 20.36
C LYS A 4 24.96 -16.45 19.65
N ARG A 5 23.74 -16.94 19.92
CA ARG A 5 23.16 -18.09 19.17
C ARG A 5 21.62 -18.09 19.13
N LEU A 6 20.98 -16.96 18.85
CA LEU A 6 19.51 -16.92 18.70
C LEU A 6 18.96 -16.18 17.48
N THR A 7 19.81 -15.71 16.57
CA THR A 7 19.37 -14.93 15.40
C THR A 7 19.15 -15.75 14.12
N SER A 8 19.48 -17.04 14.08
CA SER A 8 19.39 -17.85 12.84
C SER A 8 18.11 -18.69 12.68
N VAL A 9 17.16 -18.67 13.63
CA VAL A 9 15.94 -19.50 13.53
C VAL A 9 14.74 -18.71 12.99
N PHE A 10 14.75 -17.37 13.04
CA PHE A 10 13.62 -16.55 12.59
C PHE A 10 13.53 -16.34 11.08
N VAL A 11 14.62 -16.54 10.33
CA VAL A 11 14.62 -16.33 8.87
C VAL A 11 13.92 -17.47 8.11
N ALA A 12 13.87 -18.68 8.67
CA ALA A 12 13.26 -19.83 8.00
C ALA A 12 11.72 -19.85 8.06
N LEU A 13 11.09 -19.14 9.02
CA LEU A 13 9.64 -19.17 9.18
C LEU A 13 8.92 -18.28 8.15
N VAL A 14 9.57 -17.23 7.65
CA VAL A 14 9.00 -16.32 6.65
C VAL A 14 9.00 -16.98 5.25
N SER A 15 10.01 -17.79 4.93
CA SER A 15 10.06 -18.52 3.64
C SER A 15 8.98 -19.61 3.49
N ALA A 16 8.48 -20.17 4.59
CA ALA A 16 7.45 -21.22 4.54
C ALA A 16 6.02 -20.67 4.34
N LEU A 17 5.79 -19.38 4.60
CA LEU A 17 4.51 -18.72 4.32
C LEU A 17 4.28 -18.50 2.82
N PHE A 18 5.34 -18.39 2.01
CA PHE A 18 5.21 -18.16 0.56
C PHE A 18 4.87 -19.42 -0.24
N LEU A 19 5.09 -20.63 0.29
CA LEU A 19 4.83 -21.87 -0.46
C LEU A 19 3.39 -22.40 -0.32
N ASN A 20 2.58 -21.88 0.62
CA ASN A 20 1.24 -22.39 0.88
C ASN A 20 0.09 -21.50 0.37
N ILE A 21 0.37 -20.38 -0.29
CA ILE A 21 -0.67 -19.50 -0.87
C ILE A 21 -1.08 -19.96 -2.29
N SER A 22 -0.46 -21.03 -2.84
CA SER A 22 -0.72 -21.52 -4.20
C SER A 22 -2.03 -22.32 -4.41
N MET A 23 -3.00 -22.28 -3.49
CA MET A 23 -4.29 -22.96 -3.69
C MET A 23 -5.46 -22.20 -3.05
N ALA A 24 -5.79 -21.05 -3.63
CA ALA A 24 -7.15 -20.53 -3.60
C ALA A 24 -7.35 -19.72 -4.89
N GLU A 25 -8.32 -20.14 -5.68
CA GLU A 25 -8.67 -19.55 -6.97
C GLU A 25 -8.97 -18.06 -6.82
N GLY A 26 -8.18 -17.25 -7.54
CA GLY A 26 -8.36 -15.81 -7.64
C GLY A 26 -7.10 -15.24 -8.24
N LYS A 27 -7.13 -14.96 -9.55
CA LYS A 27 -5.99 -14.42 -10.31
C LYS A 27 -5.53 -13.11 -9.69
N ILE A 28 -4.56 -13.19 -8.78
CA ILE A 28 -3.66 -12.09 -8.47
C ILE A 28 -2.90 -11.86 -9.77
N ALA A 29 -2.95 -10.65 -10.30
CA ALA A 29 -2.23 -10.31 -11.52
C ALA A 29 -0.75 -10.64 -11.31
N ASP A 30 -0.28 -11.68 -11.98
CA ASP A 30 1.14 -11.97 -12.11
C ASP A 30 1.78 -10.74 -12.75
N VAL A 31 2.52 -9.96 -11.96
CA VAL A 31 3.48 -9.01 -12.52
C VAL A 31 4.48 -9.88 -13.28
N PRO A 32 4.59 -9.78 -14.62
CA PRO A 32 5.45 -10.66 -15.37
C PRO A 32 6.89 -10.41 -14.92
N TYR A 33 7.48 -11.40 -14.26
CA TYR A 33 8.90 -11.40 -13.92
C TYR A 33 9.66 -11.45 -15.23
N SER A 34 10.16 -10.30 -15.68
CA SER A 34 10.94 -10.19 -16.91
C SER A 34 12.39 -10.54 -16.62
N ASP A 35 12.93 -11.49 -17.36
CA ASP A 35 14.31 -11.98 -17.22
C ASP A 35 15.38 -10.97 -17.70
N SER A 36 14.99 -9.77 -18.18
CA SER A 36 15.94 -8.73 -18.58
C SER A 36 16.53 -8.00 -17.36
N PRO A 37 17.86 -7.95 -17.19
CA PRO A 37 18.51 -7.19 -16.12
C PRO A 37 18.13 -5.69 -16.08
N GLU A 38 17.82 -5.11 -17.24
CA GLU A 38 17.43 -3.70 -17.35
C GLU A 38 16.06 -3.45 -16.72
N ILE A 39 15.09 -4.33 -16.96
CA ILE A 39 13.74 -4.24 -16.40
C ILE A 39 13.77 -4.48 -14.88
N GLN A 40 14.65 -5.37 -14.40
CA GLN A 40 14.83 -5.59 -12.97
C GLN A 40 15.41 -4.36 -12.26
N GLU A 41 16.38 -3.69 -12.89
CA GLU A 41 16.96 -2.45 -12.36
C GLU A 41 15.94 -1.31 -12.33
N GLU A 42 15.14 -1.15 -13.38
CA GLU A 42 14.04 -0.18 -13.44
C GLU A 42 13.01 -0.42 -12.33
N ASN A 43 12.55 -1.67 -12.19
CA ASN A 43 11.63 -2.06 -11.12
C ASN A 43 12.20 -1.80 -9.73
N ARG A 44 13.50 -2.06 -9.51
CA ARG A 44 14.14 -1.79 -8.23
C ARG A 44 14.14 -0.29 -7.91
N LYS A 45 14.51 0.56 -8.87
CA LYS A 45 14.47 2.02 -8.72
C LYS A 45 13.06 2.52 -8.43
N MET A 46 12.06 1.99 -9.13
CA MET A 46 10.66 2.35 -8.90
C MET A 46 10.20 1.98 -7.48
N LEU A 47 10.61 0.81 -6.97
CA LEU A 47 10.32 0.39 -5.60
C LEU A 47 11.01 1.29 -4.56
N GLU A 48 12.30 1.58 -4.75
CA GLU A 48 13.06 2.50 -3.88
C GLU A 48 12.39 3.89 -3.86
N GLU A 49 12.01 4.42 -5.02
CA GLU A 49 11.31 5.71 -5.10
C GLU A 49 9.93 5.68 -4.44
N MET A 50 9.18 4.59 -4.58
CA MET A 50 7.88 4.41 -3.92
C MET A 50 8.04 4.36 -2.40
N GLU A 51 8.99 3.57 -1.89
CA GLU A 51 9.28 3.44 -0.46
C GLU A 51 9.67 4.79 0.13
N ASP A 52 10.62 5.50 -0.50
CA ASP A 52 11.09 6.81 -0.04
C ASP A 52 10.00 7.87 -0.08
N TYR A 53 9.10 7.82 -1.08
CA TYR A 53 8.06 8.83 -1.28
C TYR A 53 6.83 8.61 -0.39
N LEU A 54 6.41 7.36 -0.18
CA LEU A 54 5.14 7.03 0.48
C LEU A 54 5.28 6.43 1.88
N PHE A 55 6.35 5.67 2.13
CA PHE A 55 6.46 4.75 3.28
C PHE A 55 7.71 4.96 4.15
N ASN A 56 8.47 6.03 3.93
CA ASN A 56 9.56 6.41 4.83
C ASN A 56 9.04 6.64 6.28
N ASP A 57 9.96 6.80 7.24
CA ASP A 57 9.58 7.09 8.63
C ASP A 57 8.70 8.34 8.70
N ASN A 58 7.49 8.22 9.27
CA ASN A 58 6.47 9.27 9.25
C ASN A 58 6.03 9.67 7.83
N GLY A 59 6.02 8.72 6.90
CA GLY A 59 5.56 8.88 5.52
C GLY A 59 4.06 9.13 5.45
N ILE A 60 3.60 9.63 4.30
CA ILE A 60 2.20 10.03 4.12
C ILE A 60 1.23 8.87 4.38
N MET A 61 1.59 7.63 4.00
CA MET A 61 0.70 6.48 4.18
C MET A 61 0.54 6.09 5.65
N GLU A 62 1.60 6.23 6.45
CA GLU A 62 1.54 6.03 7.90
C GLU A 62 0.64 7.11 8.53
N GLN A 63 0.88 8.39 8.21
CA GLN A 63 0.09 9.51 8.72
C GLN A 63 -1.41 9.37 8.37
N VAL A 64 -1.73 9.00 7.13
CA VAL A 64 -3.10 8.79 6.66
C VAL A 64 -3.76 7.66 7.45
N SER A 65 -3.09 6.51 7.57
CA SER A 65 -3.61 5.36 8.33
C SER A 65 -3.93 5.76 9.78
N ASP A 66 -3.03 6.52 10.39
CA ASP A 66 -3.15 7.03 11.75
C ASP A 66 -4.35 7.97 11.94
N VAL A 67 -4.54 8.91 11.02
CA VAL A 67 -5.65 9.88 11.08
C VAL A 67 -6.98 9.19 10.78
N LEU A 68 -7.03 8.27 9.81
CA LEU A 68 -8.21 7.49 9.50
C LEU A 68 -8.64 6.64 10.70
N LEU A 69 -7.70 5.95 11.35
CA LEU A 69 -7.98 5.16 12.55
C LEU A 69 -8.53 6.03 13.69
N LYS A 70 -7.92 7.20 13.94
CA LYS A 70 -8.40 8.18 14.94
C LYS A 70 -9.82 8.70 14.63
N ASN A 71 -10.21 8.70 13.36
CA ASN A 71 -11.55 9.07 12.90
C ASN A 71 -12.55 7.89 12.84
N GLY A 72 -12.16 6.72 13.34
CA GLY A 72 -13.03 5.55 13.43
C GLY A 72 -13.07 4.70 12.16
N TYR A 73 -12.13 4.87 11.24
CA TYR A 73 -12.02 4.05 10.04
C TYR A 73 -10.99 2.95 10.22
N LYS A 74 -11.43 1.71 10.03
CA LYS A 74 -10.51 0.61 9.73
C LYS A 74 -10.40 0.53 8.21
N THR A 75 -9.18 0.58 7.68
CA THR A 75 -8.98 0.55 6.23
C THR A 75 -7.90 -0.45 5.83
N ARG A 76 -8.04 -1.02 4.64
CA ARG A 76 -6.94 -1.62 3.88
C ARG A 76 -6.65 -0.70 2.70
N THR A 77 -5.40 -0.65 2.25
CA THR A 77 -5.02 0.18 1.10
C THR A 77 -4.41 -0.70 0.01
N ALA A 78 -4.92 -0.56 -1.21
CA ALA A 78 -4.24 -1.03 -2.41
C ALA A 78 -3.54 0.15 -3.10
N LEU A 79 -2.35 -0.11 -3.64
CA LEU A 79 -1.49 0.89 -4.27
C LEU A 79 -1.03 0.38 -5.64
N ALA A 80 -1.14 1.22 -6.65
CA ALA A 80 -0.40 1.10 -7.89
C ALA A 80 0.46 2.37 -8.07
N PHE A 81 1.78 2.17 -8.11
CA PHE A 81 2.75 3.25 -8.28
C PHE A 81 3.36 3.13 -9.67
N TYR A 82 3.03 4.05 -10.56
CA TYR A 82 3.60 4.10 -11.91
C TYR A 82 4.75 5.11 -11.99
N SER A 83 4.56 6.27 -11.36
CA SER A 83 5.58 7.30 -11.15
C SER A 83 5.17 8.22 -10.00
N LYS A 84 6.02 9.17 -9.63
CA LYS A 84 5.71 10.19 -8.60
C LYS A 84 4.56 11.11 -8.97
N GLU A 85 4.21 11.19 -10.26
CA GLU A 85 3.12 11.98 -10.81
C GLU A 85 1.88 11.13 -11.14
N ASN A 86 1.94 9.80 -10.95
CA ASN A 86 0.85 8.88 -11.24
C ASN A 86 0.81 7.74 -10.23
N ILE A 87 0.09 8.01 -9.14
CA ILE A 87 -0.09 7.15 -7.99
C ILE A 87 -1.59 6.88 -7.84
N GLN A 88 -1.96 5.61 -7.85
CA GLN A 88 -3.35 5.20 -7.67
C GLN A 88 -3.49 4.48 -6.33
N LEU A 89 -4.45 4.94 -5.53
CA LEU A 89 -4.75 4.37 -4.23
C LEU A 89 -6.22 4.00 -4.15
N LYS A 90 -6.50 2.82 -3.59
CA LYS A 90 -7.84 2.41 -3.18
C LYS A 90 -7.86 2.18 -1.68
N PHE A 91 -8.61 2.99 -0.96
CA PHE A 91 -8.94 2.75 0.44
C PHE A 91 -10.17 1.84 0.51
N ILE A 92 -10.02 0.69 1.15
CA ILE A 92 -11.08 -0.29 1.36
C ILE A 92 -11.50 -0.18 2.81
N LEU A 93 -12.71 0.32 3.05
CA LEU A 93 -13.29 0.43 4.38
C LEU A 93 -13.69 -0.97 4.88
N VAL A 94 -13.22 -1.30 6.08
CA VAL A 94 -13.50 -2.58 6.74
C VAL A 94 -14.59 -2.36 7.77
N ASP A 95 -15.56 -3.29 7.84
CA ASP A 95 -16.73 -3.21 8.73
C ASP A 95 -17.60 -1.93 8.51
N LYS A 96 -17.49 -1.27 7.35
CA LYS A 96 -18.19 -0.01 7.08
C LYS A 96 -18.48 0.16 5.59
N GLU A 97 -19.70 0.58 5.26
CA GLU A 97 -20.11 0.90 3.88
C GLU A 97 -19.45 2.18 3.37
N ALA A 98 -19.01 2.17 2.12
CA ALA A 98 -18.41 3.32 1.45
C ALA A 98 -19.48 4.24 0.84
N THR A 99 -20.39 4.74 1.67
CA THR A 99 -21.37 5.77 1.24
C THR A 99 -20.66 7.02 0.72
N GLU A 100 -21.32 7.81 -0.13
CA GLU A 100 -20.72 9.03 -0.71
C GLU A 100 -20.08 9.95 0.35
N ALA A 101 -20.78 10.18 1.47
CA ALA A 101 -20.27 10.99 2.57
C ALA A 101 -19.00 10.42 3.22
N GLU A 102 -18.92 9.09 3.33
CA GLU A 102 -17.75 8.40 3.88
C GLU A 102 -16.57 8.44 2.90
N GLN A 103 -16.83 8.29 1.59
CA GLN A 103 -15.82 8.45 0.56
C GLN A 103 -15.25 9.87 0.53
N GLU A 104 -16.10 10.89 0.59
CA GLU A 104 -15.69 12.29 0.62
C GLU A 104 -14.83 12.59 1.85
N LYS A 105 -15.24 12.09 3.03
CA LYS A 105 -14.47 12.30 4.26
C LYS A 105 -13.10 11.66 4.21
N VAL A 106 -12.99 10.43 3.72
CA VAL A 106 -11.69 9.73 3.57
C VAL A 106 -10.81 10.46 2.55
N LYS A 107 -11.36 10.85 1.39
CA LYS A 107 -10.64 11.65 0.39
C LYS A 107 -10.15 12.98 0.96
N SER A 108 -10.99 13.68 1.73
CA SER A 108 -10.64 14.94 2.38
C SER A 108 -9.47 14.77 3.35
N ILE A 109 -9.52 13.74 4.21
CA ILE A 109 -8.42 13.44 5.14
C ILE A 109 -7.11 13.18 4.39
N PHE A 110 -7.18 12.41 3.30
CA PHE A 110 -6.01 12.12 2.48
C PHE A 110 -5.43 13.39 1.86
N PHE A 111 -6.24 14.19 1.18
CA PHE A 111 -5.75 15.39 0.49
C PHE A 111 -5.31 16.51 1.44
N GLU A 112 -5.88 16.60 2.65
CA GLU A 112 -5.35 17.48 3.70
C GLU A 112 -3.92 17.09 4.09
N LEU A 113 -3.64 15.79 4.21
CA LEU A 113 -2.29 15.31 4.52
C LEU A 113 -1.33 15.45 3.33
N VAL A 114 -1.80 15.27 2.10
CA VAL A 114 -1.01 15.57 0.88
C VAL A 114 -0.56 17.03 0.89
N ASP A 115 -1.48 17.96 1.08
CA ASP A 115 -1.20 19.40 1.14
C ASP A 115 -0.23 19.73 2.28
N LYS A 116 -0.50 19.21 3.48
CA LYS A 116 0.34 19.42 4.66
C LYS A 116 1.79 18.92 4.49
N ASN A 117 1.99 17.86 3.70
CA ASN A 117 3.32 17.31 3.40
C ASN A 117 3.96 17.95 2.15
N ASN A 118 3.36 18.98 1.57
CA ASN A 118 3.80 19.65 0.33
C ASN A 118 3.94 18.69 -0.87
N LEU A 119 3.06 17.69 -0.96
CA LEU A 119 2.99 16.79 -2.11
C LEU A 119 2.02 17.34 -3.16
N ASP A 120 2.20 16.96 -4.43
CA ASP A 120 1.30 17.36 -5.50
C ASP A 120 0.00 16.55 -5.42
N PRO A 121 -1.17 17.16 -5.14
CA PRO A 121 -2.44 16.44 -5.11
C PRO A 121 -2.81 15.83 -6.47
N ASN A 122 -2.31 16.36 -7.59
CA ASN A 122 -2.60 15.83 -8.91
C ASN A 122 -1.85 14.52 -9.21
N ALA A 123 -0.83 14.19 -8.40
CA ALA A 123 -0.15 12.91 -8.49
C ALA A 123 -1.04 11.73 -8.05
N PHE A 124 -2.10 12.00 -7.29
CA PHE A 124 -2.89 10.97 -6.63
C PHE A 124 -4.29 10.83 -7.23
N THR A 125 -4.60 9.62 -7.68
CA THR A 125 -5.97 9.20 -8.00
C THR A 125 -6.49 8.30 -6.88
N ILE A 126 -7.54 8.75 -6.19
CA ILE A 126 -8.09 8.05 -5.01
C ILE A 126 -9.46 7.46 -5.29
N LYS A 127 -9.59 6.16 -5.01
CA LYS A 127 -10.88 5.50 -4.83
C LYS A 127 -11.09 5.09 -3.37
N VAL A 128 -12.34 5.08 -2.97
CA VAL A 128 -12.76 4.61 -1.65
C VAL A 128 -13.90 3.64 -1.88
N GLY A 129 -13.74 2.40 -1.42
CA GLY A 129 -14.73 1.34 -1.52
C GLY A 129 -14.86 0.60 -0.21
N ASP A 130 -15.79 -0.34 -0.12
CA ASP A 130 -15.93 -1.24 1.03
C ASP A 130 -15.57 -2.69 0.66
N GLU A 131 -15.74 -3.63 1.60
CA GLU A 131 -15.36 -5.03 1.39
C GLU A 131 -16.17 -5.74 0.30
N ASN A 132 -17.29 -5.15 -0.15
CA ASN A 132 -18.09 -5.68 -1.27
C ASN A 132 -17.71 -5.05 -2.61
N ASP A 133 -16.88 -4.00 -2.61
CA ASP A 133 -16.41 -3.40 -3.85
C ASP A 133 -15.42 -4.32 -4.55
N GLY A 134 -15.72 -4.65 -5.80
CA GLY A 134 -14.90 -5.51 -6.64
C GLY A 134 -13.48 -4.98 -6.88
N PRO A 135 -12.63 -5.73 -7.60
CA PRO A 135 -11.24 -5.35 -7.86
C PRO A 135 -11.09 -4.14 -8.78
N ASP A 136 -12.18 -3.51 -9.22
CA ASP A 136 -12.15 -2.37 -10.13
C ASP A 136 -11.36 -1.20 -9.52
N TRP A 137 -10.37 -0.76 -10.30
CA TRP A 137 -9.56 0.45 -10.12
C TRP A 137 -10.26 1.66 -10.71
#